data_AF-A0A822AVG6-F1
#
_entry.id   AF-A0A822AVG6-F1
#
_cell.length_a   1.000
_cell.length_b   1.000
_cell.length_c   1.000
_cell.angle_alpha   90.00
_cell.angle_beta   90.00
_cell.angle_gamma   90.00
#
_symmetry.space_group_name_H-M   'P 1'
#
loop_
_entity.id
_entity.type
_entity.pdbx_description
1 polymer ?
#
loop_
_entity_poly.entity_id
_entity_poly.type
_entity_poly.pdbx_seq_one_letter_code
_entity_poly.pdbx_strand_id
1 'polypeptide(L)'
;MSKENISPSPRSLLKRRTSYFTTQTIVNEITATAIAPLPYNLLNLKDFDRTDINSVVDIRCTVIRDYGMCTGVSNDRTWIKRELHLLEGSHQCRLTLWNKQEAKLYHQWKIQ
;
A
#
# COMPACT_ATOMS: atom_id res chain seq x y z
N MET A 1 24.20 49.92 -4.23
CA MET A 1 23.71 48.62 -3.73
C MET A 1 22.43 48.29 -4.48
N SER A 2 22.54 47.49 -5.54
CA SER A 2 21.45 47.09 -6.43
C SER A 2 20.68 45.91 -5.82
N LYS A 3 19.35 46.02 -5.73
CA LYS A 3 18.47 44.91 -5.36
C LYS A 3 18.35 43.98 -6.58
N GLU A 4 18.91 42.79 -6.49
CA GLU A 4 18.66 41.74 -7.49
C GLU A 4 17.20 41.29 -7.37
N ASN A 5 16.44 41.55 -8.44
CA ASN A 5 15.07 41.11 -8.61
C ASN A 5 15.13 39.64 -9.08
N ILE A 6 15.12 38.70 -8.14
CA ILE A 6 15.06 37.27 -8.48
C ILE A 6 13.61 36.96 -8.88
N SER A 7 13.35 36.98 -10.18
CA SER A 7 12.11 36.42 -10.72
C SER A 7 12.07 34.91 -10.43
N PRO A 8 11.00 34.37 -9.82
CA PRO A 8 10.91 32.93 -9.58
C PRO A 8 10.88 32.17 -10.92
N SER A 9 11.69 31.12 -11.03
CA SER A 9 11.81 30.33 -12.26
C SER A 9 10.50 29.62 -12.61
N PRO A 10 10.11 29.53 -13.89
CA PRO A 10 8.85 28.96 -14.34
C PRO A 10 8.89 27.42 -14.47
N ARG A 11 9.70 26.72 -13.66
CA ARG A 11 9.77 25.25 -13.71
C ARG A 11 8.54 24.60 -13.06
N SER A 12 7.58 24.37 -13.96
CA SER A 12 6.53 23.35 -13.92
C SER A 12 5.55 23.44 -12.76
N LEU A 13 4.51 24.25 -12.98
CA LEU A 13 3.14 23.96 -12.60
C LEU A 13 2.67 22.63 -13.23
N LEU A 14 3.27 21.50 -12.84
CA LEU A 14 2.58 20.22 -12.93
C LEU A 14 1.50 20.26 -11.86
N LYS A 15 0.35 20.84 -12.23
CA LYS A 15 -0.90 20.68 -11.49
C LYS A 15 -1.11 19.18 -11.31
N ARG A 16 -0.76 18.68 -10.13
CA ARG A 16 -1.29 17.41 -9.62
C ARG A 16 -2.81 17.55 -9.72
N ARG A 17 -3.41 16.93 -10.74
CA ARG A 17 -4.87 16.80 -10.83
C ARG A 17 -5.28 15.82 -9.75
N THR A 18 -5.53 16.34 -8.56
CA THR A 18 -6.27 15.60 -7.54
C THR A 18 -7.73 15.64 -7.97
N SER A 19 -8.20 14.60 -8.64
CA SER A 19 -9.63 14.45 -8.94
C SER A 19 -10.32 13.95 -7.67
N TYR A 20 -11.26 14.74 -7.16
CA TYR A 20 -12.10 14.34 -6.01
C TYR A 20 -13.43 13.80 -6.52
N PHE A 21 -13.97 12.79 -5.84
CA PHE A 21 -15.37 12.42 -6.01
C PHE A 21 -16.24 13.56 -5.49
N THR A 22 -17.16 14.03 -6.32
CA THR A 22 -18.16 15.05 -5.97
C THR A 22 -19.53 14.40 -5.81
N THR A 23 -20.49 15.14 -5.25
CA THR A 23 -21.90 14.70 -5.17
C THR A 23 -22.55 14.45 -6.53
N GLN A 24 -21.93 14.92 -7.62
CA GLN A 24 -22.36 14.71 -9.01
C GLN A 24 -21.62 13.57 -9.71
N THR A 25 -20.66 12.92 -9.03
CA THR A 25 -19.92 11.80 -9.63
C THR A 25 -20.80 10.57 -9.68
N ILE A 26 -21.12 10.13 -10.90
CA ILE A 26 -21.88 8.90 -11.14
C ILE A 26 -20.90 7.76 -11.36
N VAL A 27 -21.00 6.72 -10.55
CA VAL A 27 -20.20 5.50 -10.68
C VAL A 27 -21.12 4.39 -11.14
N ASN A 28 -20.91 3.91 -12.36
CA ASN A 28 -21.62 2.76 -12.90
C ASN A 28 -20.67 1.57 -12.94
N GLU A 29 -21.12 0.42 -12.44
CA GLU A 29 -20.40 -0.83 -12.62
C GLU A 29 -20.47 -1.24 -14.09
N ILE A 30 -19.31 -1.51 -14.69
CA ILE A 30 -19.23 -2.02 -16.05
C ILE A 30 -18.97 -3.53 -15.95
N THR A 31 -19.91 -4.34 -16.40
CA THR A 31 -19.73 -5.80 -16.54
C THR A 31 -18.86 -6.11 -17.76
N ALA A 32 -17.66 -5.54 -17.81
CA ALA A 32 -16.68 -5.87 -18.83
C ALA A 32 -15.95 -7.14 -18.41
N THR A 33 -16.11 -8.21 -19.18
CA THR A 33 -15.40 -9.49 -19.01
C THR A 33 -13.89 -9.41 -19.27
N ALA A 34 -13.36 -8.23 -19.65
CA ALA A 34 -11.97 -8.05 -20.05
C ALA A 34 -11.33 -6.78 -19.47
N ILE A 35 -11.49 -6.53 -18.17
CA ILE A 35 -10.54 -5.64 -17.47
C ILE A 35 -9.25 -6.43 -17.32
N ALA A 36 -8.17 -5.96 -17.96
CA ALA A 36 -6.86 -6.59 -17.81
C ALA A 36 -6.50 -6.62 -16.31
N PRO A 37 -5.97 -7.75 -15.79
CA PRO A 37 -5.54 -7.81 -14.41
C PRO A 37 -4.50 -6.72 -14.13
N LEU A 38 -4.50 -6.20 -12.91
CA LEU A 38 -3.50 -5.24 -12.48
C LEU A 38 -2.10 -5.82 -12.72
N PRO A 39 -1.21 -5.14 -13.46
CA PRO A 39 0.15 -5.60 -13.63
C PRO A 39 0.90 -5.45 -12.30
N TYR A 40 1.48 -6.53 -11.80
CA TYR A 40 2.34 -6.53 -10.62
C TYR A 40 3.81 -6.46 -11.03
N ASN A 41 4.58 -5.58 -10.41
CA ASN A 41 6.02 -5.52 -10.58
C ASN A 41 6.72 -6.22 -9.40
N LEU A 42 6.76 -7.55 -9.47
CA LEU A 42 7.20 -8.40 -8.35
C LEU A 42 8.69 -8.21 -8.04
N LEU A 43 8.97 -7.81 -6.80
CA LEU A 43 10.28 -7.79 -6.20
C LEU A 43 10.55 -9.12 -5.45
N ASN A 44 11.72 -9.70 -5.65
CA ASN A 44 12.16 -10.86 -4.87
C ASN A 44 12.64 -10.41 -3.48
N LEU A 45 12.34 -11.18 -2.43
CA LEU A 45 12.78 -10.91 -1.07
C LEU A 45 14.31 -10.92 -0.90
N LYS A 46 15.05 -11.62 -1.78
CA LYS A 46 16.53 -11.55 -1.77
C LYS A 46 17.07 -10.15 -2.07
N ASP A 47 16.27 -9.31 -2.73
CA ASP A 47 16.64 -7.96 -3.15
C ASP A 47 16.08 -6.88 -2.20
N PHE A 48 15.37 -7.26 -1.12
CA PHE A 48 14.74 -6.33 -0.19
C PHE A 48 15.73 -5.34 0.46
N ASP A 49 16.92 -5.81 0.82
CA ASP A 49 17.96 -4.97 1.45
C ASP A 49 18.53 -3.90 0.51
N ARG A 50 18.27 -4.03 -0.80
CA ARG A 50 18.69 -3.06 -1.82
C ARG A 50 17.60 -2.03 -2.11
N THR A 51 16.43 -2.19 -1.52
CA THR A 51 15.28 -1.31 -1.73
C THR A 51 15.29 -0.20 -0.70
N ASP A 52 15.06 1.04 -1.15
CA ASP A 52 14.97 2.19 -0.26
C ASP A 52 13.85 2.01 0.78
N ILE A 53 14.13 2.40 2.02
CA ILE A 53 13.13 2.41 3.10
C ILE A 53 11.97 3.33 2.68
N ASN A 54 10.73 2.89 2.95
CA ASN A 54 9.47 3.56 2.57
C ASN A 54 9.12 3.57 1.08
N SER A 55 9.84 2.80 0.26
CA SER A 55 9.41 2.53 -1.12
C SER A 55 8.19 1.61 -1.16
N VAL A 56 7.44 1.67 -2.27
CA VAL A 56 6.31 0.78 -2.55
C VAL A 56 6.80 -0.36 -3.42
N VAL A 57 6.49 -1.59 -3.01
CA VAL A 57 6.94 -2.82 -3.68
C VAL A 57 5.77 -3.81 -3.78
N ASP A 58 5.75 -4.59 -4.86
CA ASP A 58 4.87 -5.75 -4.97
C ASP A 58 5.68 -7.00 -4.64
N ILE A 59 5.17 -7.87 -3.77
CA ILE A 59 5.83 -9.13 -3.40
C ILE A 59 4.85 -10.29 -3.49
N ARG A 60 5.36 -11.48 -3.83
CA ARG A 60 4.58 -12.72 -3.82
C ARG A 60 5.30 -13.76 -2.97
N CYS A 61 4.78 -14.03 -1.79
CA CYS A 61 5.44 -14.89 -0.80
C CYS A 61 4.47 -15.88 -0.16
N THR A 62 5.02 -16.92 0.46
CA THR A 62 4.26 -17.86 1.29
C THR A 62 4.22 -17.37 2.73
N VAL A 63 3.04 -17.35 3.35
CA VAL A 63 2.90 -17.09 4.79
C VAL A 63 3.27 -18.36 5.54
N ILE A 64 4.31 -18.29 6.39
CA ILE A 64 4.79 -19.44 7.17
C ILE A 64 4.44 -19.37 8.66
N ARG A 65 4.10 -18.17 9.15
CA ARG A 65 3.62 -17.98 10.51
C ARG A 65 2.71 -16.77 10.59
N ASP A 66 1.70 -16.91 11.44
CA ASP A 66 0.81 -15.84 11.86
C ASP A 66 0.96 -15.66 13.36
N TYR A 67 1.29 -14.44 13.78
CA TYR A 67 1.48 -14.11 15.20
C TYR A 67 0.18 -13.68 15.89
N GLY A 68 -0.94 -13.68 15.16
CA GLY A 68 -2.23 -13.26 15.66
C GLY A 68 -2.37 -11.74 15.73
N MET A 69 -3.47 -11.32 16.32
CA MET A 69 -3.90 -9.92 16.33
C MET A 69 -3.55 -9.25 17.66
N CYS A 70 -3.15 -7.98 17.59
CA CYS A 70 -3.09 -7.10 18.74
C CYS A 70 -3.83 -5.79 18.45
N THR A 71 -4.34 -5.17 19.50
CA THR A 71 -5.03 -3.89 19.43
C THR A 71 -4.33 -2.91 20.37
N GLY A 72 -4.47 -1.63 20.06
CA GLY A 72 -3.96 -0.57 20.91
C GLY A 72 -4.61 0.76 20.59
N VAL A 73 -4.16 1.80 21.31
CA VAL A 73 -4.64 3.17 21.15
C VAL A 73 -3.45 4.09 20.94
N SER A 74 -3.53 4.96 19.94
CA SER A 74 -2.55 6.01 19.68
C SER A 74 -3.26 7.22 19.09
N ASN A 75 -2.94 8.43 19.57
CA ASN A 75 -3.60 9.68 19.16
C ASN A 75 -5.14 9.61 19.27
N ASP A 76 -5.65 9.08 20.38
CA ASP A 76 -7.08 8.87 20.66
C ASP A 76 -7.82 8.02 19.61
N ARG A 77 -7.07 7.24 18.82
CA ARG A 77 -7.60 6.31 17.83
C ARG A 77 -7.20 4.90 18.17
N THR A 78 -8.17 4.00 18.13
CA THR A 78 -7.92 2.56 18.20
C THR A 78 -7.29 2.09 16.90
N TRP A 79 -6.31 1.20 17.01
CA TRP A 79 -5.72 0.49 15.89
C TRP A 79 -5.75 -1.00 16.15
N ILE A 80 -5.80 -1.76 15.06
CA ILE A 80 -5.68 -3.22 15.04
C ILE A 80 -4.47 -3.55 14.16
N LYS A 81 -3.60 -4.43 14.65
CA LYS A 81 -2.39 -4.89 13.95
C LYS A 81 -2.35 -6.41 13.94
N ARG A 82 -1.87 -6.99 12.84
CA ARG A 82 -1.43 -8.39 12.76
C ARG A 82 -0.07 -8.47 12.11
N GLU A 83 0.70 -9.44 12.54
CA GLU A 83 2.02 -9.69 11.98
C GLU A 83 2.06 -11.08 11.35
N LEU A 84 2.52 -11.12 10.11
CA LEU A 84 2.74 -12.33 9.35
C LEU A 84 4.25 -12.50 9.10
N HIS A 85 4.71 -13.74 9.12
CA HIS A 85 6.03 -14.10 8.67
C HIS A 85 5.94 -14.69 7.27
N LEU A 86 6.64 -14.08 6.32
CA LEU A 86 6.65 -14.46 4.92
C LEU A 86 7.96 -15.17 4.57
N LEU A 87 7.88 -16.10 3.61
CA LEU A 87 8.99 -16.86 3.07
C LEU A 87 8.97 -16.82 1.54
N GLU A 88 10.12 -16.57 0.94
CA GLU A 88 10.40 -16.79 -0.49
C GLU A 88 11.78 -17.47 -0.62
N GLY A 89 11.78 -18.75 -1.00
CA GLY A 89 13.00 -19.56 -0.98
C GLY A 89 13.58 -19.66 0.43
N SER A 90 14.80 -19.16 0.64
CA SER A 90 15.47 -19.08 1.95
C SER A 90 15.34 -17.70 2.62
N HIS A 91 14.68 -16.74 2.00
CA HIS A 91 14.59 -15.36 2.48
C HIS A 91 13.27 -15.14 3.20
N GLN A 92 13.30 -14.39 4.29
CA GLN A 92 12.15 -14.18 5.16
C GLN A 92 11.97 -12.69 5.47
N CYS A 93 10.72 -12.26 5.59
CA CYS A 93 10.40 -10.90 6.03
C CYS A 93 9.11 -10.88 6.87
N ARG A 94 8.95 -9.83 7.69
CA ARG A 94 7.73 -9.61 8.47
C ARG A 94 6.83 -8.63 7.75
N LEU A 95 5.58 -9.04 7.54
CA LEU A 95 4.53 -8.16 7.03
C LEU A 95 3.62 -7.74 8.18
N THR A 96 3.43 -6.42 8.32
CA THR A 96 2.44 -5.87 9.25
C THR A 96 1.22 -5.41 8.48
N LEU A 97 0.06 -5.87 8.92
CA LEU A 97 -1.25 -5.48 8.39
C LEU A 97 -2.00 -4.65 9.43
N TRP A 98 -2.74 -3.62 8.98
CA TRP A 98 -3.41 -2.66 9.87
C TRP A 98 -4.92 -2.53 9.59
N ASN A 99 -5.71 -2.38 10.64
CA ASN A 99 -7.13 -2.01 10.62
C ASN A 99 -8.00 -2.87 9.67
N LYS A 100 -8.65 -2.25 8.67
CA LYS A 100 -9.60 -2.93 7.77
C LYS A 100 -8.95 -3.99 6.87
N GLN A 101 -7.62 -3.95 6.69
CA GLN A 101 -6.91 -4.99 5.94
C GLN A 101 -7.01 -6.35 6.64
N GLU A 102 -7.13 -6.35 7.98
CA GLU A 102 -7.38 -7.56 8.77
C GLU A 102 -8.81 -8.08 8.66
N ALA A 103 -9.79 -7.18 8.78
CA ALA A 103 -11.19 -7.57 8.85
C ALA A 103 -11.66 -8.37 7.61
N LYS A 104 -11.07 -8.13 6.44
CA LYS A 104 -11.39 -8.85 5.21
C LYS A 104 -10.71 -10.23 5.11
N LEU A 105 -9.47 -10.38 5.59
CA LEU A 105 -8.78 -11.67 5.58
C LEU A 105 -9.41 -12.65 6.57
N TYR A 106 -9.91 -12.20 7.72
CA TYR A 106 -10.56 -13.11 8.69
C TYR A 106 -11.80 -13.84 8.12
N HIS A 107 -12.50 -13.23 7.15
CA HIS A 107 -13.66 -13.84 6.50
C HIS A 107 -13.32 -14.78 5.34
N GLN A 108 -12.14 -14.64 4.71
CA GLN A 108 -11.74 -15.48 3.58
C GLN A 108 -11.01 -16.76 3.98
N TRP A 109 -10.43 -16.80 5.19
CA TRP A 109 -9.65 -17.95 5.67
C TRP A 109 -10.42 -18.84 6.66
N LYS A 110 -11.71 -18.57 6.93
CA LYS A 110 -12.64 -19.59 7.45
C LYS A 110 -12.97 -20.57 6.32
N ILE A 111 -12.00 -21.41 5.97
CA ILE A 111 -12.23 -22.62 5.20
C ILE A 111 -12.59 -23.71 6.21
N GLN A 112 -13.69 -24.40 5.92
CA GLN A 112 -14.25 -25.56 6.62
C GLN A 112 -13.25 -26.72 6.71
#